data_AF-A0A2N6P2S9-F1
#
_entry.id   AF-A0A2N6P2S9-F1
#
_cell.length_a   1.000
_cell.length_b   1.000
_cell.length_c   1.000
_cell.angle_alpha   90.00
_cell.angle_beta   90.00
_cell.angle_gamma   90.00
#
_symmetry.space_group_name_H-M   'P 1'
#
loop_
_entity.id
_entity.type
_entity.pdbx_description
1 polymer ?
#
loop_
_entity_poly.entity_id
_entity_poly.type
_entity_poly.pdbx_seq_one_letter_code
_entity_poly.pdbx_strand_id
1 'polypeptide(L)'
;MEREGTDIHNSNPGEELNFHGLPNDTSSAQYGRNFGYPGCVAIYDPSNVKSFSIDGGPKVGLQMTGDHITGYTDDWCRENATAPHLTFGSHLAPLDIKFLNDGSAALLAIHGSWARNRQPPNGYRLSRVSFADGQPVAKADSDDAEEKLLWNADNAECPSKCFRPAGLWLDGKGRTFMTSDSSGELFVVTGVSNNGPKAKVNGGDKTSGAERSMRKQFGSWLW
;
A
#
# COMPACT_ATOMS: atom_id res chain seq x y z
N MET A 1 5.54 14.78 9.77
CA MET A 1 6.89 14.61 10.32
C MET A 1 7.65 15.89 10.10
N GLU A 2 8.54 16.22 11.03
CA GLU A 2 9.57 17.23 10.83
C GLU A 2 10.90 16.53 10.57
N ARG A 3 11.76 17.17 9.80
CA ARG A 3 13.13 16.74 9.54
C ARG A 3 14.03 17.97 9.50
N GLU A 4 15.07 17.97 10.32
CA GLU A 4 15.99 19.11 10.47
C GLU A 4 15.23 20.43 10.74
N GLY A 5 14.18 20.37 11.56
CA GLY A 5 13.30 21.50 11.89
C GLY A 5 12.38 21.97 10.77
N THR A 6 12.35 21.27 9.63
CA THR A 6 11.44 21.55 8.52
C THR A 6 10.28 20.56 8.52
N ASP A 7 9.06 21.09 8.55
CA ASP A 7 7.86 20.28 8.35
C ASP A 7 7.74 19.81 6.90
N ILE A 8 7.83 18.49 6.70
CA ILE A 8 7.64 17.83 5.40
C ILE A 8 6.44 16.89 5.43
N HIS A 9 5.59 16.97 6.47
CA HIS A 9 4.53 16.01 6.70
C HIS A 9 3.56 15.89 5.52
N ASN A 10 3.32 16.99 4.80
CA ASN A 10 2.24 17.01 3.83
C ASN A 10 2.47 15.97 2.72
N SER A 11 3.73 15.72 2.32
CA SER A 11 4.11 14.77 1.28
C SER A 11 5.08 13.68 1.72
N ASN A 12 5.44 13.62 3.02
CA ASN A 12 6.22 12.55 3.62
C ASN A 12 5.75 12.21 5.05
N PRO A 13 5.96 10.97 5.54
CA PRO A 13 6.51 9.83 4.82
C PRO A 13 5.47 9.19 3.91
N GLY A 14 5.91 8.38 2.95
CA GLY A 14 5.01 7.60 2.11
C GLY A 14 4.37 6.44 2.86
N GLU A 15 3.23 5.97 2.35
CA GLU A 15 2.68 4.67 2.76
C GLU A 15 3.45 3.55 2.06
N GLU A 16 3.49 2.35 2.63
CA GLU A 16 4.45 1.33 2.22
C GLU A 16 3.76 0.03 1.76
N LEU A 17 4.30 -0.59 0.71
CA LEU A 17 4.10 -2.00 0.41
C LEU A 17 5.36 -2.78 0.80
N ASN A 18 5.28 -3.52 1.90
CA ASN A 18 6.38 -4.31 2.43
C ASN A 18 6.26 -5.80 2.05
N PHE A 19 7.40 -6.43 1.73
CA PHE A 19 7.45 -7.85 1.39
C PHE A 19 8.09 -8.65 2.53
N HIS A 20 7.35 -9.63 3.05
CA HIS A 20 7.76 -10.41 4.22
C HIS A 20 8.25 -11.83 3.88
N GLY A 21 8.44 -12.14 2.58
CA GLY A 21 8.76 -13.50 2.14
C GLY A 21 7.56 -14.45 2.23
N LEU A 22 7.83 -15.76 2.23
CA LEU A 22 6.82 -16.79 2.42
C LEU A 22 6.65 -17.09 3.91
N PRO A 23 5.42 -17.15 4.45
CA PRO A 23 5.19 -17.39 5.88
C PRO A 23 5.80 -18.69 6.43
N ASN A 24 5.99 -19.69 5.57
CA ASN A 24 6.55 -20.99 5.92
C ASN A 24 8.05 -21.14 5.61
N ASP A 25 8.71 -20.09 5.11
CA ASP A 25 10.14 -20.10 4.81
C ASP A 25 10.89 -19.22 5.83
N THR A 26 11.21 -19.83 6.97
CA THR A 26 11.98 -19.17 8.03
C THR A 26 13.48 -19.06 7.73
N SER A 27 13.94 -19.68 6.64
CA SER A 27 15.32 -19.58 6.16
C SER A 27 15.54 -18.42 5.18
N SER A 28 14.45 -17.82 4.71
CA SER A 28 14.47 -16.69 3.78
C SER A 28 15.24 -15.52 4.36
N ALA A 29 15.96 -14.81 3.48
CA ALA A 29 16.57 -13.52 3.83
C ALA A 29 15.54 -12.47 4.27
N GLN A 30 14.24 -12.66 4.04
CA GLN A 30 13.17 -11.75 4.44
C GLN A 30 12.59 -12.03 5.84
N TYR A 31 12.88 -13.21 6.40
CA TYR A 31 12.27 -13.64 7.66
C TYR A 31 12.74 -12.75 8.83
N GLY A 32 11.80 -12.21 9.59
CA GLY A 32 12.08 -11.42 10.81
C GLY A 32 12.75 -10.07 10.56
N ARG A 33 12.71 -9.55 9.33
CA ARG A 33 13.33 -8.25 8.99
C ARG A 33 12.69 -7.07 9.71
N ASN A 34 13.52 -6.08 10.02
CA ASN A 34 13.10 -4.77 10.49
C ASN A 34 12.76 -3.87 9.27
N PHE A 35 11.56 -3.32 9.21
CA PHE A 35 11.08 -2.43 8.15
C PHE A 35 11.22 -0.95 8.49
N GLY A 36 11.83 -0.60 9.63
CA GLY A 36 12.32 0.74 9.90
C GLY A 36 11.68 1.44 11.09
N TYR A 37 10.37 1.28 11.31
CA TYR A 37 9.68 1.92 12.43
C TYR A 37 10.30 1.55 13.79
N PRO A 38 10.48 2.51 14.73
CA PRO A 38 10.09 3.92 14.64
C PRO A 38 11.15 4.86 14.02
N GLY A 39 12.36 4.38 13.76
CA GLY A 39 13.50 5.22 13.37
C GLY A 39 13.53 5.64 11.91
N CYS A 40 13.03 4.78 11.02
CA CYS A 40 13.16 4.93 9.58
C CYS A 40 11.79 4.89 8.91
N VAL A 41 11.56 5.83 8.00
CA VAL A 41 10.30 5.99 7.26
C VAL A 41 10.58 6.20 5.77
N ALA A 42 9.70 5.72 4.90
CA ALA A 42 9.89 5.84 3.45
C ALA A 42 9.70 7.26 2.91
N ILE A 43 10.57 7.65 1.97
CA ILE A 43 10.49 8.88 1.19
C ILE A 43 9.50 8.66 0.05
N TYR A 44 8.49 9.53 -0.04
CA TYR A 44 7.61 9.63 -1.21
C TYR A 44 7.92 10.88 -2.05
N ASP A 45 8.16 12.02 -1.40
CA ASP A 45 8.51 13.27 -2.10
C ASP A 45 9.96 13.65 -1.79
N PRO A 46 10.91 13.33 -2.68
CA PRO A 46 12.32 13.67 -2.44
C PRO A 46 12.60 15.16 -2.54
N SER A 47 11.70 15.98 -3.12
CA SER A 47 11.97 17.39 -3.42
C SER A 47 12.09 18.27 -2.18
N ASN A 48 11.49 17.85 -1.06
CA ASN A 48 11.54 18.56 0.22
C ASN A 48 12.42 17.88 1.28
N VAL A 49 13.04 16.74 0.95
CA VAL A 49 14.03 16.08 1.82
C VAL A 49 15.39 16.73 1.58
N LYS A 50 15.75 17.65 2.48
CA LYS A 50 17.07 18.28 2.47
C LYS A 50 18.08 17.38 3.16
N SER A 51 19.36 17.53 2.77
CA SER A 51 20.51 16.88 3.42
C SER A 51 20.33 15.35 3.53
N PHE A 52 20.75 14.62 2.49
CA PHE A 52 20.68 13.16 2.48
C PHE A 52 22.08 12.60 2.18
N SER A 53 22.50 11.57 2.92
CA SER A 53 23.91 11.19 3.04
C SER A 53 24.49 10.41 1.85
N ILE A 54 23.71 10.11 0.81
CA ILE A 54 24.20 9.38 -0.38
C ILE A 54 24.43 10.28 -1.58
N ASP A 55 25.42 9.90 -2.38
CA ASP A 55 25.59 10.40 -3.74
C ASP A 55 24.36 10.07 -4.59
N GLY A 56 23.77 11.09 -5.21
CA GLY A 56 22.52 10.99 -5.95
C GLY A 56 21.26 11.39 -5.16
N GLY A 57 21.41 11.73 -3.88
CA GLY A 57 20.37 12.38 -3.08
C GLY A 57 19.18 11.48 -2.70
N PRO A 58 18.13 12.07 -2.09
CA PRO A 58 16.92 11.36 -1.72
C PRO A 58 16.16 10.89 -2.97
N LYS A 59 15.50 9.73 -2.87
CA LYS A 59 14.65 9.16 -3.92
C LYS A 59 13.43 8.49 -3.31
N VAL A 60 12.38 8.37 -4.10
CA VAL A 60 11.19 7.56 -3.75
C VAL A 60 11.65 6.16 -3.34
N GLY A 61 11.02 5.59 -2.31
CA GLY A 61 11.31 4.23 -1.84
C GLY A 61 12.52 4.09 -0.93
N LEU A 62 13.43 5.06 -0.89
CA LEU A 62 14.48 5.10 0.12
C LEU A 62 13.89 5.46 1.49
N GLN A 63 14.58 5.07 2.56
CA GLN A 63 14.19 5.42 3.93
C GLN A 63 15.05 6.55 4.48
N MET A 64 14.43 7.39 5.33
CA MET A 64 15.06 8.49 6.05
C MET A 64 14.65 8.48 7.53
N THR A 65 15.44 9.16 8.36
CA THR A 65 15.03 9.51 9.73
C THR A 65 14.23 10.82 9.77
N GLY A 66 13.47 11.03 10.85
CA GLY A 66 12.81 12.31 11.15
C GLY A 66 13.16 12.80 12.56
N ASP A 67 12.73 14.01 12.91
CA ASP A 67 13.01 14.65 14.21
C ASP A 67 12.19 14.07 15.35
N HIS A 68 11.20 13.21 15.04
CA HIS A 68 10.30 12.58 16.03
C HIS A 68 11.02 11.59 16.94
N ILE A 69 12.22 11.13 16.57
CA ILE A 69 13.02 10.19 17.35
C ILE A 69 14.51 10.47 17.19
N THR A 70 15.26 10.32 18.28
CA THR A 70 16.72 10.53 18.30
C THR A 70 17.45 9.19 18.22
N GLY A 71 18.72 9.21 17.76
CA GLY A 71 19.57 8.01 17.71
C GLY A 71 19.56 7.24 16.39
N TYR A 72 18.85 7.76 15.36
CA TYR A 72 18.81 7.19 14.02
C TYR A 72 19.41 8.17 13.01
N THR A 73 20.04 7.63 11.97
CA THR A 73 20.58 8.39 10.83
C THR A 73 20.11 7.75 9.54
N ASP A 74 20.17 8.48 8.42
CA ASP A 74 19.83 7.88 7.12
C ASP A 74 20.76 6.71 6.78
N ASP A 75 22.03 6.76 7.21
CA ASP A 75 22.99 5.65 7.06
C ASP A 75 22.53 4.43 7.84
N TRP A 76 22.12 4.63 9.10
CA TRP A 76 21.59 3.56 9.92
C TRP A 76 20.38 2.91 9.26
N CYS A 77 19.47 3.71 8.71
CA CYS A 77 18.29 3.21 8.00
C CYS A 77 18.66 2.34 6.81
N ARG A 78 19.63 2.75 5.98
CA ARG A 78 20.06 1.94 4.84
C ARG A 78 20.75 0.65 5.23
N GLU A 79 21.49 0.65 6.34
CA GLU A 79 22.27 -0.50 6.79
C GLU A 79 21.45 -1.51 7.59
N ASN A 80 20.42 -1.04 8.32
CA ASN A 80 19.75 -1.84 9.36
C ASN A 80 18.24 -2.03 9.13
N ALA A 81 17.62 -1.23 8.26
CA ALA A 81 16.21 -1.35 7.92
C ALA A 81 16.02 -1.89 6.49
N THR A 82 14.82 -2.43 6.25
CA THR A 82 14.41 -2.98 4.96
C THR A 82 13.47 -1.98 4.31
N ALA A 83 13.90 -1.41 3.19
CA ALA A 83 13.10 -0.49 2.40
C ALA A 83 11.87 -1.20 1.79
N PRO A 84 10.77 -0.47 1.58
CA PRO A 84 9.57 -1.03 0.98
C PRO A 84 9.78 -1.42 -0.49
N HIS A 85 8.96 -2.35 -0.97
CA HIS A 85 8.93 -2.72 -2.40
C HIS A 85 8.29 -1.62 -3.25
N LEU A 86 7.32 -0.90 -2.70
CA LEU A 86 6.73 0.30 -3.29
C LEU A 86 6.39 1.30 -2.20
N THR A 87 6.43 2.58 -2.57
CA THR A 87 5.99 3.68 -1.71
C THR A 87 4.87 4.44 -2.39
N PHE A 88 3.76 4.60 -1.69
CA PHE A 88 2.61 5.38 -2.13
C PHE A 88 2.63 6.76 -1.49
N GLY A 89 1.80 7.65 -2.02
CA GLY A 89 1.61 8.98 -1.45
C GLY A 89 1.30 8.95 0.04
N SER A 90 1.71 9.98 0.75
CA SER A 90 1.48 10.08 2.19
C SER A 90 0.00 10.17 2.56
N HIS A 91 -0.32 9.62 3.73
CA HIS A 91 -1.64 9.72 4.39
C HIS A 91 -2.78 9.06 3.61
N LEU A 92 -2.48 8.11 2.73
CA LEU A 92 -3.50 7.40 1.99
C LEU A 92 -4.24 6.38 2.88
N ALA A 93 -3.64 5.94 3.99
CA ALA A 93 -4.23 5.00 4.94
C ALA A 93 -4.76 3.71 4.27
N PRO A 94 -3.88 2.88 3.66
CA PRO A 94 -4.28 1.58 3.16
C PRO A 94 -4.71 0.67 4.31
N LEU A 95 -5.91 0.09 4.25
CA LEU A 95 -6.46 -0.77 5.32
C LEU A 95 -6.61 -2.24 4.95
N ASP A 96 -6.61 -2.56 3.65
CA ASP A 96 -6.63 -3.95 3.20
C ASP A 96 -5.96 -4.12 1.82
N ILE A 97 -5.41 -5.31 1.60
CA ILE A 97 -4.82 -5.76 0.36
C ILE A 97 -5.37 -7.14 -0.02
N LYS A 98 -5.76 -7.32 -1.29
CA LYS A 98 -6.18 -8.62 -1.83
C LYS A 98 -5.64 -8.84 -3.24
N PHE A 99 -5.04 -10.00 -3.48
CA PHE A 99 -4.56 -10.36 -4.81
C PHE A 99 -5.69 -10.91 -5.68
N LEU A 100 -5.67 -10.58 -6.96
CA LEU A 100 -6.47 -11.28 -7.97
C LEU A 100 -6.08 -12.76 -7.99
N ASN A 101 -7.02 -13.63 -8.36
CA ASN A 101 -6.82 -15.09 -8.34
C ASN A 101 -5.64 -15.54 -9.22
N ASP A 102 -5.30 -14.82 -10.28
CA ASP A 102 -4.18 -15.11 -11.17
C ASP A 102 -2.85 -14.49 -10.71
N GLY A 103 -2.86 -13.76 -9.59
CA GLY A 103 -1.70 -13.05 -9.05
C GLY A 103 -1.23 -11.86 -9.88
N SER A 104 -1.99 -11.45 -10.91
CA SER A 104 -1.59 -10.38 -11.82
C SER A 104 -1.68 -8.98 -11.23
N ALA A 105 -2.42 -8.79 -10.14
CA ALA A 105 -2.51 -7.52 -9.43
C ALA A 105 -2.90 -7.71 -7.96
N ALA A 106 -2.51 -6.74 -7.15
CA ALA A 106 -3.02 -6.55 -5.80
C ALA A 106 -4.01 -5.37 -5.78
N LEU A 107 -5.16 -5.55 -5.14
CA LEU A 107 -6.14 -4.52 -4.88
C LEU A 107 -5.90 -3.92 -3.50
N LEU A 108 -6.07 -2.61 -3.38
CA LEU A 108 -5.79 -1.84 -2.18
C LEU A 108 -7.04 -1.03 -1.79
N ALA A 109 -7.50 -1.19 -0.55
CA ALA A 109 -8.52 -0.32 0.05
C ALA A 109 -7.82 0.90 0.65
N ILE A 110 -7.91 2.04 -0.05
CA ILE A 110 -7.28 3.30 0.37
C ILE A 110 -8.32 4.15 1.10
N HIS A 111 -8.29 4.12 2.44
CA HIS A 111 -9.29 4.74 3.31
C HIS A 111 -9.25 6.26 3.28
N GLY A 112 -8.09 6.82 2.93
CA GLY A 112 -7.83 8.24 2.74
C GLY A 112 -7.42 8.99 4.00
N SER A 113 -6.83 10.16 3.76
CA SER A 113 -6.32 11.06 4.79
C SER A 113 -7.42 11.49 5.75
N TRP A 114 -7.06 12.13 6.84
CA TRP A 114 -8.04 12.84 7.66
C TRP A 114 -7.79 14.34 7.53
N ALA A 115 -8.81 15.14 7.86
CA ALA A 115 -8.87 16.54 7.44
C ALA A 115 -7.72 17.45 7.91
N ARG A 116 -6.79 17.01 8.77
CA ARG A 116 -5.65 17.85 9.20
C ARG A 116 -4.26 17.29 8.98
N ASN A 117 -4.08 16.03 8.56
CA ASN A 117 -2.74 15.49 8.30
C ASN A 117 -2.26 15.65 6.86
N ARG A 118 -3.12 16.12 5.95
CA ARG A 118 -2.75 16.38 4.57
C ARG A 118 -3.66 17.42 3.95
N GLN A 119 -3.10 18.38 3.24
CA GLN A 119 -3.81 19.39 2.47
C GLN A 119 -3.22 19.53 1.06
N PRO A 120 -4.02 19.30 -0.02
CA PRO A 120 -5.42 18.84 0.00
C PRO A 120 -5.56 17.36 0.43
N PRO A 121 -6.74 16.95 0.94
CA PRO A 121 -7.00 15.54 1.26
C PRO A 121 -6.76 14.61 0.06
N ASN A 122 -6.34 13.37 0.34
CA ASN A 122 -6.06 12.37 -0.69
C ASN A 122 -6.43 10.95 -0.24
N GLY A 123 -6.54 10.03 -1.19
CA GLY A 123 -6.97 8.65 -0.98
C GLY A 123 -8.42 8.42 -1.40
N TYR A 124 -9.22 7.83 -0.51
CA TYR A 124 -10.66 7.59 -0.66
C TYR A 124 -11.03 6.82 -1.93
N ARG A 125 -10.35 5.69 -2.15
CA ARG A 125 -10.46 4.93 -3.41
C ARG A 125 -10.09 3.46 -3.29
N LEU A 126 -10.65 2.66 -4.18
CA LEU A 126 -10.12 1.35 -4.52
C LEU A 126 -9.06 1.53 -5.59
N SER A 127 -7.88 0.98 -5.35
CA SER A 127 -6.75 1.01 -6.29
C SER A 127 -6.24 -0.39 -6.57
N ARG A 128 -5.42 -0.53 -7.63
CA ARG A 128 -4.63 -1.73 -7.90
C ARG A 128 -3.16 -1.39 -8.08
N VAL A 129 -2.32 -2.39 -7.89
CA VAL A 129 -0.92 -2.43 -8.29
C VAL A 129 -0.72 -3.66 -9.17
N SER A 130 -0.07 -3.50 -10.31
CA SER A 130 0.27 -4.59 -11.22
C SER A 130 1.40 -5.46 -10.67
N PHE A 131 1.26 -6.78 -10.79
CA PHE A 131 2.23 -7.78 -10.35
C PHE A 131 2.61 -8.75 -11.49
N ALA A 132 3.88 -9.13 -11.52
CA ALA A 132 4.42 -10.16 -12.39
C ALA A 132 5.48 -10.97 -11.62
N ASP A 133 5.51 -12.28 -11.82
CA ASP A 133 6.50 -13.18 -11.18
C ASP A 133 6.56 -13.04 -9.63
N GLY A 134 5.41 -12.74 -9.01
CA GLY A 134 5.31 -12.56 -7.56
C GLY A 134 5.86 -11.24 -7.02
N GLN A 135 6.20 -10.28 -7.90
CA GLN A 135 6.71 -8.96 -7.55
C GLN A 135 5.88 -7.85 -8.20
N PRO A 136 5.86 -6.63 -7.62
CA PRO A 136 5.31 -5.48 -8.31
C PRO A 136 6.02 -5.23 -9.65
N VAL A 137 5.27 -4.83 -10.68
CA VAL A 137 5.84 -4.48 -11.99
C VAL A 137 6.55 -3.13 -11.93
N ALA A 138 6.00 -2.19 -11.16
CA ALA A 138 6.63 -0.89 -10.93
C ALA A 138 7.92 -1.05 -10.12
N LYS A 139 8.89 -0.17 -10.38
CA LYS A 139 10.15 -0.15 -9.64
C LYS A 139 9.94 0.46 -8.26
N ALA A 140 10.81 0.10 -7.31
CA ALA A 140 10.75 0.63 -5.94
C ALA A 140 10.96 2.15 -5.86
N ASP A 141 11.62 2.76 -6.85
CA ASP A 141 11.84 4.21 -6.97
C ASP A 141 10.79 4.93 -7.83
N SER A 142 9.66 4.28 -8.13
CA SER A 142 8.52 4.84 -8.88
C SER A 142 7.44 5.39 -7.96
N ASP A 143 6.81 6.50 -8.33
CA ASP A 143 5.68 7.13 -7.62
C ASP A 143 4.32 6.91 -8.29
N ASP A 144 4.29 6.16 -9.40
CA ASP A 144 3.14 5.95 -10.28
C ASP A 144 2.59 4.50 -10.26
N ALA A 145 3.01 3.69 -9.29
CA ALA A 145 2.60 2.29 -9.19
C ALA A 145 1.09 2.10 -8.89
N GLU A 146 0.42 3.12 -8.33
CA GLU A 146 -0.99 3.08 -7.96
C GLU A 146 -1.90 3.35 -9.16
N GLU A 147 -2.69 2.35 -9.55
CA GLU A 147 -3.72 2.48 -10.59
C GLU A 147 -5.11 2.59 -9.93
N LYS A 148 -5.78 3.73 -10.07
CA LYS A 148 -7.09 3.98 -9.44
C LYS A 148 -8.22 3.24 -10.18
N LEU A 149 -9.13 2.60 -9.45
CA LEU A 149 -10.24 1.80 -10.02
C LEU A 149 -11.62 2.38 -9.71
N LEU A 150 -11.86 2.77 -8.45
CA LEU A 150 -13.09 3.40 -8.01
C LEU A 150 -12.72 4.51 -7.03
N TRP A 151 -13.10 5.75 -7.30
CA TRP A 151 -12.71 6.92 -6.50
C TRP A 151 -13.88 7.89 -6.34
N ASN A 152 -13.81 8.70 -5.28
CA ASN A 152 -14.75 9.79 -5.07
C ASN A 152 -14.51 10.92 -6.08
N ALA A 153 -15.57 11.64 -6.48
CA ALA A 153 -15.50 12.64 -7.54
C ALA A 153 -14.63 13.86 -7.16
N ASP A 154 -14.67 14.28 -5.89
CA ASP A 154 -13.89 15.40 -5.38
C ASP A 154 -13.35 15.08 -3.98
N ASN A 155 -12.03 15.04 -3.85
CA ASN A 155 -11.37 14.78 -2.57
C ASN A 155 -11.45 15.96 -1.60
N ALA A 156 -11.75 17.18 -2.05
CA ALA A 156 -11.90 18.34 -1.18
C ALA A 156 -13.12 18.23 -0.24
N GLU A 157 -14.11 17.41 -0.61
CA GLU A 157 -15.32 17.13 0.18
C GLU A 157 -15.13 15.94 1.15
N CYS A 158 -13.97 15.27 1.07
CA CYS A 158 -13.63 14.14 1.93
C CYS A 158 -12.97 14.60 3.25
N PRO A 159 -13.14 13.86 4.36
CA PRO A 159 -13.81 12.56 4.47
C PRO A 159 -15.34 12.63 4.61
N SER A 160 -15.94 13.82 4.79
CA SER A 160 -17.32 13.95 5.25
C SER A 160 -18.40 13.50 4.26
N LYS A 161 -18.14 13.58 2.95
CA LYS A 161 -19.09 13.23 1.89
C LYS A 161 -18.60 12.12 0.96
N CYS A 162 -17.66 11.30 1.44
CA CYS A 162 -16.97 10.31 0.62
C CYS A 162 -17.11 8.91 1.22
N PHE A 163 -17.17 7.89 0.36
CA PHE A 163 -16.94 6.53 0.82
C PHE A 163 -15.46 6.37 1.23
N ARG A 164 -15.20 5.55 2.25
CA ARG A 164 -13.86 5.30 2.80
C ARG A 164 -13.57 3.80 2.82
N PRO A 165 -12.88 3.28 1.79
CA PRO A 165 -12.61 1.85 1.66
C PRO A 165 -11.90 1.27 2.87
N ALA A 166 -12.44 0.20 3.45
CA ALA A 166 -11.85 -0.47 4.61
C ALA A 166 -11.48 -1.93 4.29
N GLY A 167 -12.46 -2.81 4.05
CA GLY A 167 -12.23 -4.23 3.80
C GLY A 167 -12.50 -4.63 2.36
N LEU A 168 -11.72 -5.60 1.85
CA LEU A 168 -11.88 -6.20 0.52
C LEU A 168 -12.14 -7.71 0.61
N TRP A 169 -13.02 -8.19 -0.27
CA TRP A 169 -13.23 -9.62 -0.45
C TRP A 169 -13.48 -9.98 -1.92
N LEU A 170 -12.87 -11.06 -2.38
CA LEU A 170 -13.03 -11.55 -3.76
C LEU A 170 -13.74 -12.89 -3.75
N ASP A 171 -14.81 -12.99 -4.52
CA ASP A 171 -15.64 -14.20 -4.60
C ASP A 171 -15.05 -15.31 -5.48
N GLY A 172 -14.01 -14.98 -6.23
CA GLY A 172 -13.34 -15.87 -7.19
C GLY A 172 -14.06 -16.03 -8.53
N LYS A 173 -15.14 -15.29 -8.77
CA LYS A 173 -15.91 -15.24 -10.03
C LYS A 173 -15.75 -13.89 -10.75
N GLY A 174 -14.77 -13.07 -10.34
CA GLY A 174 -14.47 -11.77 -10.94
C GLY A 174 -15.21 -10.60 -10.30
N ARG A 175 -15.81 -10.78 -9.11
CA ARG A 175 -16.41 -9.70 -8.32
C ARG A 175 -15.56 -9.38 -7.10
N THR A 176 -15.35 -8.09 -6.87
CA THR A 176 -14.70 -7.55 -5.67
C THR A 176 -15.74 -6.87 -4.82
N PHE A 177 -15.82 -7.24 -3.55
CA PHE A 177 -16.67 -6.62 -2.55
C PHE A 177 -15.80 -5.68 -1.72
N MET A 178 -16.27 -4.45 -1.53
CA MET A 178 -15.56 -3.42 -0.77
C MET A 178 -16.49 -2.81 0.25
N THR A 179 -16.06 -2.70 1.50
CA THR A 179 -16.81 -2.00 2.54
C THR A 179 -16.34 -0.57 2.70
N SER A 180 -17.26 0.31 3.13
CA SER A 180 -16.98 1.66 3.60
C SER A 180 -17.55 1.82 5.00
N ASP A 181 -16.67 1.88 6.00
CA ASP A 181 -17.04 1.91 7.41
C ASP A 181 -17.75 3.22 7.78
N SER A 182 -17.26 4.37 7.31
CA SER A 182 -17.81 5.68 7.66
C SER A 182 -19.17 5.97 7.04
N SER A 183 -19.50 5.34 5.90
CA SER A 183 -20.81 5.48 5.24
C SER A 183 -21.75 4.31 5.47
N GLY A 184 -21.28 3.20 6.03
CA GLY A 184 -22.07 1.99 6.26
C GLY A 184 -22.41 1.22 4.98
N GLU A 185 -21.67 1.43 3.90
CA GLU A 185 -21.95 0.87 2.57
C GLU A 185 -21.12 -0.38 2.27
N LEU A 186 -21.68 -1.26 1.43
CA LEU A 186 -20.99 -2.37 0.79
C LEU A 186 -21.18 -2.26 -0.72
N PHE A 187 -20.06 -2.19 -1.45
CA PHE A 187 -20.02 -2.07 -2.89
C PHE A 187 -19.65 -3.41 -3.52
N VAL A 188 -20.22 -3.69 -4.69
CA VAL A 188 -19.75 -4.75 -5.60
C VAL A 188 -19.12 -4.09 -6.81
N VAL A 189 -17.80 -4.26 -6.95
CA VAL A 189 -17.00 -3.74 -8.06
C VAL A 189 -16.70 -4.88 -9.01
N THR A 190 -17.05 -4.70 -10.29
CA THR A 190 -16.83 -5.69 -11.36
C THR A 190 -15.81 -5.15 -12.36
N GLY A 191 -15.26 -6.02 -13.21
CA GLY A 191 -14.29 -5.62 -14.24
C GLY A 191 -12.89 -5.32 -13.68
N VAL A 192 -12.63 -5.67 -12.42
CA VAL A 192 -11.33 -5.53 -11.76
C VAL A 192 -10.37 -6.61 -12.29
N SER A 193 -9.81 -6.36 -13.48
CA SER A 193 -8.83 -7.21 -14.16
C SER A 193 -7.51 -6.46 -14.33
N ASN A 194 -6.40 -7.16 -14.56
CA ASN A 194 -5.17 -6.50 -14.99
C ASN A 194 -4.95 -6.65 -16.51
N ASN A 195 -4.74 -5.52 -17.19
CA ASN A 195 -4.38 -5.47 -18.61
C ASN A 195 -2.86 -5.30 -18.83
N GLY A 196 -2.08 -5.19 -17.75
CA GLY A 196 -0.61 -5.18 -17.78
C GLY A 196 0.00 -6.54 -18.15
N PRO A 197 1.34 -6.64 -18.15
CA PRO A 197 2.06 -7.88 -18.50
C PRO A 197 1.58 -9.06 -17.64
N LYS A 198 1.06 -10.10 -18.30
CA LYS A 198 0.66 -11.35 -17.63
C LYS A 198 1.85 -12.28 -17.53
N ALA A 199 2.58 -12.23 -16.42
CA ALA A 199 3.49 -13.31 -16.09
C ALA A 199 2.71 -14.43 -15.37
N LYS A 200 2.96 -15.70 -15.73
CA LYS A 200 2.36 -16.83 -15.04
C LYS A 200 2.98 -16.94 -13.65
N VAL A 201 2.24 -16.59 -12.61
CA VAL A 201 2.60 -17.01 -11.25
C VAL A 201 2.46 -18.53 -11.21
N ASN A 202 3.58 -19.25 -11.27
CA ASN A 202 3.61 -20.70 -11.09
C ASN A 202 3.34 -21.02 -9.61
N GLY A 203 2.08 -20.97 -9.21
CA GLY A 203 1.62 -21.37 -7.89
C GLY A 203 0.13 -21.67 -7.97
N GLY A 204 -0.25 -22.94 -7.79
CA GLY A 204 -1.66 -23.30 -7.64
C GLY A 204 -2.34 -22.50 -6.51
N ASP A 205 -3.67 -22.40 -6.54
CA ASP A 205 -4.48 -21.62 -5.60
C ASP A 205 -4.02 -21.75 -4.13
N LYS A 206 -3.26 -20.76 -3.66
CA LYS A 206 -2.71 -20.68 -2.29
C LYS A 206 -3.59 -19.86 -1.35
N THR A 207 -4.87 -19.62 -1.68
CA THR A 207 -5.82 -18.99 -0.76
C THR A 207 -5.78 -19.66 0.61
N SER A 208 -5.88 -18.90 1.69
CA SER A 208 -5.82 -19.48 3.03
C SER A 208 -7.01 -20.44 3.25
N GLY A 209 -6.84 -21.43 4.13
CA GLY A 209 -7.96 -22.31 4.51
C GLY A 209 -9.16 -21.54 5.07
N ALA A 210 -8.91 -20.42 5.76
CA ALA A 210 -9.91 -19.52 6.29
C ALA A 210 -10.68 -18.80 5.16
N GLU A 211 -9.99 -18.25 4.15
CA GLU A 211 -10.64 -17.65 2.98
C GLU A 211 -11.43 -18.67 2.17
N ARG A 212 -10.92 -19.89 2.02
CA ARG A 212 -11.68 -20.99 1.37
C ARG A 212 -12.94 -21.36 2.14
N SER A 213 -12.87 -21.41 3.47
CA SER A 213 -14.02 -21.69 4.34
C SER A 213 -15.06 -20.57 4.25
N MET A 214 -14.63 -19.30 4.30
CA MET A 214 -15.53 -18.16 4.11
C MET A 214 -16.18 -18.16 2.72
N ARG A 215 -15.41 -18.44 1.65
CA ARG A 215 -15.96 -18.57 0.29
C ARG A 215 -17.05 -19.63 0.18
N LYS A 216 -16.90 -20.77 0.86
CA LYS A 216 -17.96 -21.79 0.92
C LYS A 216 -19.19 -21.32 1.70
N GLN A 217 -18.98 -20.64 2.82
CA GLN A 217 -20.07 -20.17 3.68
C GLN A 217 -20.92 -19.10 2.98
N PHE A 218 -20.29 -18.08 2.40
CA PHE A 218 -20.98 -17.01 1.67
C PHE A 218 -21.46 -17.43 0.28
N GLY A 219 -20.79 -18.38 -0.37
CA GLY A 219 -21.21 -18.93 -1.66
C GLY A 219 -22.57 -19.65 -1.61
N SER A 220 -22.98 -20.17 -0.45
CA SER A 220 -24.29 -20.82 -0.27
C SER A 220 -25.42 -19.86 0.12
N TRP A 221 -25.10 -18.61 0.47
CA TRP A 221 -26.07 -17.60 0.94
C TRP A 221 -26.45 -16.57 -0.13
N LEU A 222 -25.72 -16.52 -1.24
CA LEU A 222 -25.90 -15.54 -2.32
C LEU A 222 -26.50 -16.13 -3.60
N TRP A 223 -27.18 -17.27 -3.49
CA TRP A 223 -28.02 -17.89 -4.53
C TRP A 223 -29.28 -18.49 -3.90
#